data_AF-A0A7Y1YPB7-F1
#
_entry.id   AF-A0A7Y1YPB7-F1
#
_cell.length_a   1.000
_cell.length_b   1.000
_cell.length_c   1.000
_cell.angle_alpha   90.00
_cell.angle_beta   90.00
_cell.angle_gamma   90.00
#
_symmetry.space_group_name_H-M   'P 1'
#
loop_
_entity.id
_entity.type
_entity.pdbx_description
1 polymer ?
#
loop_
_entity_poly.entity_id
_entity_poly.type
_entity_poly.pdbx_seq_one_letter_code
_entity_poly.pdbx_strand_id
1 'polypeptide(L)'
;AVGAREGIIYLRAEYYWMMEQLNDVISDFYKRGFLGKSVAGIGGFDFDIRIQLGAGSYVCGEETALLNSMEGKRGEPRTKQFYPTEKGFLGKPTQINNVETLCAIARVVELGAEHFLKTGTELSPGTKLLSVSGDCHLPGIYEIEWGTKVSDILEWCQAVDPYYIQVSGPSGQCMSKSEFDHKISLEDIRCGGSFMIFNANRDILSILQNFTAFFKHESCGVCTPCRAGNFIVERKLKRIANGLAYPVDYEEIKQWGKIMQMTSRCGLGQAATQTLSMAIDKFPEFFAQKVDQKGEGMNKKFNIERALQPYERFKD
;
A
#
# COMPACT_ATOMS: atom_id res chain seq x y z
N ALA A 1 16.40 23.51 6.62
CA ALA A 1 15.27 23.37 5.68
C ALA A 1 13.97 23.90 6.25
N VAL A 2 13.39 23.29 7.31
CA VAL A 2 12.04 23.63 7.81
C VAL A 2 11.99 24.15 9.25
N GLY A 3 13.15 24.36 9.89
CA GLY A 3 13.22 24.89 11.26
C GLY A 3 12.83 23.90 12.37
N ALA A 4 12.64 22.61 12.06
CA ALA A 4 12.36 21.58 13.04
C ALA A 4 13.57 21.36 13.97
N ARG A 5 13.30 21.22 15.27
CA ARG A 5 14.29 20.87 16.31
C ARG A 5 14.12 19.44 16.84
N GLU A 6 13.04 18.78 16.46
CA GLU A 6 12.69 17.43 16.90
C GLU A 6 12.22 16.61 15.69
N GLY A 7 12.64 15.35 15.66
CA GLY A 7 12.22 14.33 14.72
C GLY A 7 11.65 13.12 15.46
N ILE A 8 10.62 12.49 14.87
CA ILE A 8 10.02 11.28 15.42
C ILE A 8 10.05 10.21 14.33
N ILE A 9 10.67 9.07 14.63
CA ILE A 9 10.59 7.87 13.80
C ILE A 9 9.42 7.04 14.30
N TYR A 10 8.30 7.08 13.58
CA TYR A 10 7.15 6.22 13.88
C TYR A 10 7.40 4.82 13.31
N LEU A 11 7.81 3.90 14.19
CA LEU A 11 8.15 2.52 13.82
C LEU A 11 6.93 1.62 14.03
N ARG A 12 6.55 0.87 13.01
CA ARG A 12 5.48 -0.13 13.15
C ARG A 12 5.85 -1.20 14.18
N ALA A 13 4.84 -1.70 14.91
CA ALA A 13 5.05 -2.65 16.00
C ALA A 13 5.77 -3.93 15.56
N GLU A 14 5.46 -4.44 14.37
CA GLU A 14 6.04 -5.68 13.85
C GLU A 14 7.56 -5.55 13.61
N TYR A 15 8.10 -4.34 13.55
CA TYR A 15 9.53 -4.07 13.38
C TYR A 15 10.24 -3.84 14.72
N TYR A 16 9.65 -4.27 15.83
CA TYR A 16 10.26 -4.19 17.16
C TYR A 16 11.69 -4.76 17.22
N TRP A 17 11.97 -5.79 16.42
CA TRP A 17 13.30 -6.40 16.31
C TRP A 17 14.38 -5.41 15.82
N MET A 18 14.01 -4.35 15.09
CA MET A 18 14.94 -3.29 14.66
C MET A 18 15.21 -2.24 15.76
N MET A 19 14.44 -2.26 16.85
CA MET A 19 14.42 -1.15 17.82
C MET A 19 15.76 -0.96 18.52
N GLU A 20 16.43 -2.05 18.91
CA GLU A 20 17.77 -2.01 19.52
C GLU A 20 18.80 -1.41 18.54
N GLN A 21 18.86 -1.94 17.31
CA GLN A 21 19.78 -1.46 16.28
C GLN A 21 19.57 0.03 15.94
N LEU A 22 18.32 0.48 15.86
CA LEU A 22 18.01 1.89 15.60
C LEU A 22 18.46 2.79 16.77
N ASN A 23 18.27 2.35 18.02
CA ASN A 23 18.74 3.10 19.17
C ASN A 23 20.27 3.14 19.26
N ASP A 24 20.97 2.08 18.90
CA ASP A 24 22.43 2.05 18.82
C ASP A 24 22.95 3.08 17.81
N VAL A 25 22.34 3.15 16.63
CA VAL A 25 22.68 4.15 15.60
C VAL A 25 22.39 5.57 16.09
N ILE A 26 21.23 5.81 16.73
CA ILE A 26 20.92 7.12 17.32
C ILE A 26 21.96 7.50 18.39
N SER A 27 22.36 6.55 19.24
CA SER A 27 23.40 6.74 20.26
C SER A 27 24.76 7.09 19.65
N ASP A 28 25.16 6.43 18.56
CA ASP A 28 26.38 6.76 17.82
C ASP A 28 26.35 8.20 17.28
N PHE A 29 25.22 8.61 16.69
CA PHE A 29 25.03 9.97 16.19
C PHE A 29 25.15 11.02 17.30
N TYR A 30 24.63 10.73 18.50
CA TYR A 30 24.85 11.56 19.68
C TYR A 30 26.32 11.66 20.05
N LYS A 31 27.05 10.53 20.13
CA LYS A 31 28.48 10.50 20.48
C LYS A 31 29.33 11.29 19.49
N ARG A 32 28.93 11.30 18.21
CA ARG A 32 29.61 12.04 17.13
C ARG A 32 29.20 13.51 17.03
N GLY A 33 28.27 13.98 17.86
CA GLY A 33 27.76 15.35 17.82
C GLY A 33 26.87 15.65 16.61
N PHE A 34 26.26 14.63 16.00
CA PHE A 34 25.33 14.76 14.87
C PHE A 34 23.86 14.82 15.28
N LEU A 35 23.56 14.63 16.56
CA LEU A 35 22.26 14.86 17.18
C LEU A 35 22.45 15.59 18.52
N GLY A 36 21.40 16.29 18.97
CA GLY A 36 21.40 17.08 20.20
C GLY A 36 21.60 18.57 19.92
N LYS A 37 22.41 19.23 20.76
CA LYS A 37 22.66 20.68 20.66
C LYS A 37 23.87 20.98 19.79
N SER A 38 23.79 22.08 19.05
CA SER A 38 24.88 22.56 18.18
C SER A 38 25.45 21.45 17.27
N VAL A 39 24.54 20.80 16.53
CA VAL A 39 24.81 19.67 15.65
C VAL A 39 25.95 20.01 14.69
N ALA A 40 26.93 19.10 14.58
CA ALA A 40 28.17 19.27 13.81
C ALA A 40 28.98 20.52 14.17
N GLY A 41 28.85 21.03 15.41
CA GLY A 41 29.53 22.24 15.89
C GLY A 41 28.88 23.56 15.44
N ILE A 42 27.71 23.50 14.81
CA ILE A 42 27.01 24.68 14.30
C ILE A 42 26.17 25.30 15.43
N GLY A 43 26.60 26.46 15.94
CA GLY A 43 25.90 27.15 17.02
C GLY A 43 24.43 27.47 16.69
N GLY A 44 23.52 27.10 17.59
CA GLY A 44 22.08 27.35 17.45
C GLY A 44 21.33 26.37 16.54
N PHE A 45 22.04 25.41 15.92
CA PHE A 45 21.42 24.31 15.17
C PHE A 45 21.26 23.09 16.07
N ASP A 46 20.06 22.93 16.64
CA ASP A 46 19.72 21.84 17.55
C ASP A 46 18.72 20.89 16.87
N PHE A 47 18.96 19.58 16.93
CA PHE A 47 18.06 18.57 16.39
C PHE A 47 18.13 17.25 17.17
N ASP A 48 16.99 16.81 17.68
CA ASP A 48 16.83 15.55 18.44
C ASP A 48 15.94 14.57 17.65
N ILE A 49 16.16 13.26 17.82
CA ILE A 49 15.34 12.20 17.24
C ILE A 49 14.97 11.20 18.34
N ARG A 50 13.68 10.84 18.37
CA ARG A 50 13.20 9.69 19.15
C ARG A 50 12.43 8.70 18.28
N ILE A 51 12.40 7.45 18.72
CA ILE A 51 11.57 6.41 18.12
C ILE A 51 10.23 6.35 18.87
N GLN A 52 9.14 6.21 18.12
CA GLN A 52 7.82 5.93 18.65
C GLN A 52 7.29 4.64 18.04
N LEU A 53 7.07 3.62 18.85
CA LEU A 53 6.51 2.36 18.40
C LEU A 53 4.99 2.47 18.22
N GLY A 54 4.48 1.98 17.11
CA GLY A 54 3.06 1.79 16.86
C GLY A 54 2.52 0.51 17.51
N ALA A 55 1.31 0.11 17.12
CA ALA A 55 0.60 -1.05 17.68
C ALA A 55 -0.03 -1.99 16.62
N GLY A 56 0.54 -2.04 15.42
CA GLY A 56 0.13 -2.97 14.36
C GLY A 56 -1.19 -2.60 13.68
N SER A 57 -1.25 -1.40 13.10
CA SER A 57 -2.43 -0.90 12.40
C SER A 57 -2.01 -0.22 11.10
N TYR A 58 -2.51 -0.70 9.96
CA TYR A 58 -2.17 -0.17 8.64
C TYR A 58 -2.64 1.28 8.45
N VAL A 59 -3.81 1.62 8.98
CA VAL A 59 -4.35 2.99 8.89
C VAL A 59 -3.45 4.01 9.58
N CYS A 60 -2.68 3.62 10.60
CA CYS A 60 -1.72 4.52 11.26
C CYS A 60 -0.53 4.90 10.36
N GLY A 61 -0.36 4.27 9.19
CA GLY A 61 0.58 4.73 8.16
C GLY A 61 0.07 5.95 7.38
N GLU A 62 -1.22 6.28 7.47
CA GLU A 62 -1.77 7.50 6.88
C GLU A 62 -1.35 8.73 7.70
N GLU A 63 -0.96 9.80 7.02
CA GLU A 63 -0.33 10.98 7.60
C GLU A 63 -1.05 11.54 8.84
N THR A 64 -2.36 11.74 8.77
CA THR A 64 -3.14 12.35 9.86
C THR A 64 -3.54 11.34 10.93
N ALA A 65 -3.74 10.08 10.57
CA ALA A 65 -3.96 8.99 11.51
C ALA A 65 -2.71 8.71 12.35
N LEU A 66 -1.52 8.79 11.73
CA LEU A 66 -0.22 8.71 12.39
C LEU A 66 -0.11 9.76 13.50
N LEU A 67 -0.46 11.02 13.21
CA LEU A 67 -0.46 12.09 14.21
C LEU A 67 -1.37 11.78 15.41
N ASN A 68 -2.59 11.28 15.17
CA ASN A 68 -3.49 10.90 16.26
C ASN A 68 -2.93 9.74 17.08
N SER A 69 -2.38 8.71 16.41
CA SER A 69 -1.73 7.60 17.10
C SER A 69 -0.55 8.07 17.95
N MET A 70 0.27 8.99 17.43
CA MET A 70 1.42 9.52 18.17
C MET A 70 1.01 10.33 19.41
N GLU A 71 -0.14 11.01 19.35
CA GLU A 71 -0.73 11.76 20.46
C GLU A 71 -1.48 10.88 21.48
N GLY A 72 -1.41 9.55 21.36
CA GLY A 72 -2.11 8.63 22.25
C GLY A 72 -3.63 8.53 22.00
N LYS A 73 -4.12 9.09 20.89
CA LYS A 73 -5.50 8.92 20.44
C LYS A 73 -5.63 7.66 19.58
N ARG A 74 -6.86 7.29 19.26
CA ARG A 74 -7.12 6.24 18.25
C ARG A 74 -6.50 6.66 16.92
N GLY A 75 -5.90 5.70 16.21
CA GLY A 75 -5.26 5.87 14.89
C GLY A 75 -6.26 6.12 13.75
N GLU A 76 -7.09 7.13 13.91
CA GLU A 76 -8.14 7.52 12.98
C GLU A 76 -7.71 8.78 12.23
N PRO A 77 -7.91 8.86 10.90
CA PRO A 77 -7.58 10.07 10.14
C PRO A 77 -8.32 11.30 10.68
N ARG A 78 -7.62 12.44 10.72
CA ARG A 78 -8.22 13.72 11.15
C ARG A 78 -9.13 14.27 10.06
N THR A 79 -10.12 15.04 10.46
CA THR A 79 -10.81 15.94 9.51
C THR A 79 -9.79 16.96 9.01
N LYS A 80 -9.62 17.09 7.69
CA LYS A 80 -8.67 18.01 7.06
C LYS A 80 -9.16 19.47 7.13
N GLN A 81 -9.26 20.01 8.35
CA GLN A 81 -9.56 21.44 8.58
C GLN A 81 -8.29 22.29 8.47
N PHE A 82 -7.15 21.74 8.92
CA PHE A 82 -5.83 22.35 8.80
C PHE A 82 -4.88 21.31 8.19
N TYR A 83 -3.89 21.76 7.44
CA TYR A 83 -2.81 20.86 7.01
C TYR A 83 -1.87 20.56 8.19
N PRO A 84 -1.23 19.38 8.24
CA PRO A 84 -0.22 19.05 9.25
C PRO A 84 0.91 20.08 9.34
N THR A 85 1.25 20.69 8.21
CA THR A 85 2.26 21.76 8.10
C THR A 85 1.86 23.05 8.81
N GLU A 86 0.57 23.26 9.06
CA GLU A 86 0.06 24.38 9.84
C GLU A 86 -0.20 23.96 11.30
N LYS A 87 -0.90 22.83 11.48
CA LYS A 87 -1.30 22.27 12.78
C LYS A 87 -1.29 20.74 12.75
N GLY A 88 -0.11 20.17 12.99
CA GLY A 88 0.15 18.74 13.01
C GLY A 88 0.23 18.17 14.42
N PHE A 89 1.39 17.59 14.77
CA PHE A 89 1.65 16.94 16.04
C PHE A 89 1.57 17.95 17.20
N LEU A 90 0.72 17.69 18.19
CA LEU A 90 0.47 18.55 19.34
C LEU A 90 0.14 20.02 18.95
N GLY A 91 -0.51 20.18 17.79
CA GLY A 91 -0.89 21.48 17.24
C GLY A 91 0.27 22.31 16.67
N LYS A 92 1.46 21.74 16.52
CA LYS A 92 2.64 22.39 15.92
C LYS A 92 2.73 22.11 14.41
N PRO A 93 3.29 23.04 13.61
CA PRO A 93 3.70 22.77 12.23
C PRO A 93 4.54 21.50 12.14
N THR A 94 4.08 20.49 11.40
CA THR A 94 4.72 19.18 11.31
C THR A 94 4.82 18.74 9.85
N GLN A 95 6.00 18.28 9.45
CA GLN A 95 6.24 17.67 8.15
C GLN A 95 6.36 16.16 8.33
N ILE A 96 5.64 15.40 7.50
CA ILE A 96 5.64 13.93 7.56
C ILE A 96 6.12 13.44 6.20
N ASN A 97 7.15 12.61 6.20
CA ASN A 97 7.77 12.07 5.00
C ASN A 97 7.97 10.57 5.15
N ASN A 98 7.91 9.85 4.02
CA ASN A 98 8.32 8.46 3.98
C ASN A 98 9.85 8.36 4.20
N VAL A 99 10.29 7.25 4.78
CA VAL A 99 11.72 6.95 5.01
C VAL A 99 12.52 7.04 3.70
N GLU A 100 12.00 6.45 2.62
CA GLU A 100 12.65 6.48 1.30
C GLU A 100 12.86 7.90 0.78
N THR A 101 11.89 8.79 1.00
CA THR A 101 12.01 10.21 0.62
C THR A 101 13.16 10.90 1.36
N LEU A 102 13.31 10.64 2.67
CA LEU A 102 14.41 11.19 3.46
C LEU A 102 15.77 10.61 3.02
N CYS A 103 15.83 9.32 2.68
CA CYS A 103 17.03 8.70 2.10
C CYS A 103 17.38 9.32 0.74
N ALA A 104 16.38 9.57 -0.12
CA ALA A 104 16.59 10.22 -1.41
C ALA A 104 17.15 11.64 -1.24
N ILE A 105 16.67 12.41 -0.25
CA ILE A 105 17.22 13.74 0.06
C ILE A 105 18.71 13.65 0.41
N ALA A 106 19.13 12.65 1.20
CA ALA A 106 20.54 12.45 1.51
C ALA A 106 21.38 12.20 0.25
N ARG A 107 20.88 11.38 -0.69
CA ARG A 107 21.53 11.14 -1.98
C ARG A 107 21.57 12.38 -2.87
N VAL A 108 20.53 13.20 -2.87
CA VAL A 108 20.52 14.49 -3.59
C VAL A 108 21.59 15.44 -3.06
N VAL A 109 21.76 15.50 -1.72
CA VAL A 109 22.80 16.33 -1.10
C VAL A 109 24.20 15.81 -1.41
N GLU A 110 24.39 14.50 -1.41
CA GLU A 110 25.68 13.85 -1.66
C GLU A 110 26.12 13.94 -3.13
N LEU A 111 25.21 13.67 -4.08
CA LEU A 111 25.50 13.62 -5.51
C LEU A 111 25.33 14.95 -6.23
N GLY A 112 24.62 15.89 -5.60
CA GLY A 112 24.17 17.14 -6.21
C GLY A 112 22.86 16.98 -6.99
N ALA A 113 22.03 18.03 -6.96
CA ALA A 113 20.70 18.01 -7.57
C ALA A 113 20.73 17.76 -9.08
N GLU A 114 21.70 18.33 -9.81
CA GLU A 114 21.82 18.12 -11.26
C GLU A 114 22.05 16.66 -11.64
N HIS A 115 22.81 15.92 -10.83
CA HIS A 115 23.05 14.50 -11.08
C HIS A 115 21.78 13.68 -10.83
N PHE A 116 21.10 13.94 -9.72
CA PHE A 116 19.85 13.26 -9.38
C PHE A 116 18.76 13.49 -10.44
N LEU A 117 18.65 14.73 -10.95
CA LEU A 117 17.67 15.10 -11.98
C LEU A 117 17.97 14.51 -13.37
N LYS A 118 19.20 14.05 -13.63
CA LYS A 118 19.57 13.37 -14.89
C LYS A 118 19.22 11.88 -14.89
N THR A 119 18.91 11.31 -13.72
CA THR A 119 18.53 9.91 -13.58
C THR A 119 17.01 9.80 -13.71
N GLY A 120 16.51 8.72 -14.29
CA GLY A 120 15.08 8.49 -14.46
C GLY A 120 14.47 9.21 -15.67
N THR A 121 13.20 9.65 -15.56
CA THR A 121 12.54 10.41 -16.63
C THR A 121 12.50 11.91 -16.33
N GLU A 122 12.21 12.72 -17.34
CA GLU A 122 12.08 14.18 -17.19
C GLU A 122 11.02 14.58 -16.14
N LEU A 123 9.91 13.84 -16.09
CA LEU A 123 8.80 14.09 -15.16
C LEU A 123 8.93 13.31 -13.84
N SER A 124 9.78 12.28 -13.81
CA SER A 124 10.04 11.44 -12.66
C SER A 124 11.56 11.23 -12.48
N PRO A 125 12.27 12.22 -11.94
CA PRO A 125 13.71 12.10 -11.75
C PRO A 125 14.08 11.20 -10.57
N GLY A 126 15.27 10.61 -10.64
CA GLY A 126 15.86 9.79 -9.60
C GLY A 126 15.49 8.30 -9.67
N THR A 127 15.61 7.64 -8.52
CA THR A 127 15.38 6.20 -8.37
C THR A 127 14.17 5.90 -7.47
N LYS A 128 13.71 4.65 -7.54
CA LYS A 128 12.66 4.09 -6.69
C LYS A 128 13.07 2.72 -6.18
N LEU A 129 12.82 2.46 -4.90
CA LEU A 129 12.93 1.12 -4.33
C LEU A 129 11.66 0.31 -4.61
N LEU A 130 11.83 -0.86 -5.21
CA LEU A 130 10.79 -1.87 -5.41
C LEU A 130 11.05 -3.10 -4.53
N SER A 131 10.07 -3.45 -3.72
CA SER A 131 9.96 -4.74 -3.04
C SER A 131 9.25 -5.71 -3.97
N VAL A 132 10.04 -6.54 -4.66
CA VAL A 132 9.57 -7.59 -5.57
C VAL A 132 9.28 -8.87 -4.79
N SER A 133 8.09 -9.44 -5.02
CA SER A 133 7.62 -10.65 -4.36
C SER A 133 6.66 -11.44 -5.25
N GLY A 134 6.33 -12.67 -4.85
CA GLY A 134 5.40 -13.54 -5.58
C GLY A 134 6.14 -14.58 -6.43
N ASP A 135 5.54 -14.94 -7.57
CA ASP A 135 5.99 -16.04 -8.44
C ASP A 135 7.20 -15.64 -9.31
N CYS A 136 8.38 -15.59 -8.68
CA CYS A 136 9.67 -15.27 -9.30
C CYS A 136 10.82 -16.00 -8.58
N HIS A 137 11.95 -16.19 -9.25
CA HIS A 137 13.10 -16.89 -8.64
C HIS A 137 13.97 -15.99 -7.75
N LEU A 138 13.97 -14.68 -8.01
CA LEU A 138 14.77 -13.69 -7.27
C LEU A 138 13.86 -12.62 -6.65
N PRO A 139 13.11 -12.93 -5.57
CA PRO A 139 12.40 -11.91 -4.82
C PRO A 139 13.40 -11.06 -4.01
N GLY A 140 13.08 -9.79 -3.77
CA GLY A 140 13.98 -8.91 -3.02
C GLY A 140 13.68 -7.42 -3.20
N ILE A 141 14.63 -6.59 -2.75
CA ILE A 141 14.59 -5.14 -2.95
C ILE A 141 15.44 -4.79 -4.17
N TYR A 142 14.83 -4.08 -5.12
CA TYR A 142 15.46 -3.59 -6.33
C TYR A 142 15.42 -2.07 -6.32
N GLU A 143 16.58 -1.42 -6.43
CA GLU A 143 16.64 0.00 -6.74
C GLU A 143 16.59 0.14 -8.26
N ILE A 144 15.55 0.80 -8.76
CA ILE A 144 15.34 1.03 -10.19
C ILE A 144 15.38 2.52 -10.49
N GLU A 145 15.73 2.88 -11.72
CA GLU A 145 15.47 4.23 -12.21
C GLU A 145 13.98 4.38 -12.53
N TRP A 146 13.42 5.54 -12.24
CA TRP A 146 12.09 5.87 -12.76
C TRP A 146 12.10 5.83 -14.29
N GLY A 147 11.08 5.24 -14.91
CA GLY A 147 11.04 4.97 -16.35
C GLY A 147 11.51 3.58 -16.76
N THR A 148 11.97 2.75 -15.81
CA THR A 148 12.24 1.32 -16.04
C THR A 148 10.97 0.60 -16.48
N LYS A 149 11.06 -0.27 -17.50
CA LYS A 149 9.89 -1.04 -17.97
C LYS A 149 9.54 -2.15 -17.01
N VAL A 150 8.26 -2.50 -16.98
CA VAL A 150 7.78 -3.66 -16.23
C VAL A 150 8.42 -4.96 -16.73
N SER A 151 8.59 -5.11 -18.04
CA SER A 151 9.25 -6.27 -18.66
C SER A 151 10.69 -6.46 -18.20
N ASP A 152 11.47 -5.39 -18.11
CA ASP A 152 12.86 -5.43 -17.60
C ASP A 152 12.88 -5.93 -16.14
N ILE A 153 11.97 -5.42 -15.30
CA ILE A 153 11.86 -5.83 -13.88
C ILE A 153 11.49 -7.31 -13.77
N LEU A 154 10.57 -7.79 -14.61
CA LEU A 154 10.15 -9.20 -14.65
C LEU A 154 11.30 -10.12 -15.09
N GLU A 155 12.15 -9.66 -16.01
CA GLU A 155 13.35 -10.39 -16.43
C GLU A 155 14.38 -10.46 -15.29
N TRP A 156 14.68 -9.32 -14.64
CA TRP A 156 15.67 -9.24 -13.57
C TRP A 156 15.32 -10.10 -12.35
N CYS A 157 14.05 -10.18 -11.99
CA CYS A 157 13.60 -11.04 -10.89
C CYS A 157 13.34 -12.49 -11.32
N GLN A 158 13.48 -12.79 -12.61
CA GLN A 158 13.20 -14.10 -13.21
C GLN A 158 11.76 -14.55 -12.89
N ALA A 159 10.78 -13.75 -13.29
CA ALA A 159 9.36 -14.02 -13.12
C ALA A 159 8.94 -15.32 -13.83
N VAL A 160 8.09 -16.12 -13.18
CA VAL A 160 7.62 -17.41 -13.70
C VAL A 160 6.23 -17.25 -14.30
N ASP A 161 6.11 -17.28 -15.63
CA ASP A 161 4.86 -17.08 -16.40
C ASP A 161 3.94 -15.97 -15.82
N PRO A 162 4.43 -14.72 -15.74
CA PRO A 162 3.71 -13.62 -15.13
C PRO A 162 2.39 -13.34 -15.86
N TYR A 163 1.26 -13.41 -15.15
CA TYR A 163 -0.08 -13.23 -15.73
C TYR A 163 -0.84 -12.03 -15.13
N TYR A 164 -0.70 -11.84 -13.82
CA TYR A 164 -1.31 -10.75 -13.07
C TYR A 164 -0.23 -10.10 -12.19
N ILE A 165 0.02 -8.80 -12.36
CA ILE A 165 0.98 -8.06 -11.55
C ILE A 165 0.23 -7.03 -10.71
N GLN A 166 0.52 -6.96 -9.42
CA GLN A 166 -0.02 -5.94 -8.52
C GLN A 166 1.09 -4.98 -8.11
N VAL A 167 0.94 -3.70 -8.46
CA VAL A 167 1.86 -2.62 -8.05
C VAL A 167 1.24 -1.78 -6.94
N SER A 168 2.07 -1.11 -6.14
CA SER A 168 1.62 -0.19 -5.06
C SER A 168 0.79 -0.86 -3.96
N GLY A 169 1.05 -2.14 -3.69
CA GLY A 169 0.34 -2.89 -2.66
C GLY A 169 -1.12 -3.19 -3.02
N PRO A 170 -1.95 -3.64 -2.07
CA PRO A 170 -3.35 -4.00 -2.33
C PRO A 170 -4.23 -2.79 -2.75
N SER A 171 -3.78 -1.57 -2.46
CA SER A 171 -4.48 -0.32 -2.84
C SER A 171 -4.11 0.20 -4.22
N GLY A 172 -3.17 -0.46 -4.88
CA GLY A 172 -2.63 0.02 -6.13
C GLY A 172 -3.36 -0.47 -7.36
N GLN A 173 -2.58 -0.66 -8.41
CA GLN A 173 -3.07 -1.02 -9.72
C GLN A 173 -2.70 -2.46 -10.04
N CYS A 174 -3.62 -3.20 -10.64
CA CYS A 174 -3.31 -4.48 -11.24
C CYS A 174 -2.96 -4.29 -12.72
N MET A 175 -2.07 -5.12 -13.25
CA MET A 175 -1.62 -5.08 -14.63
C MET A 175 -1.77 -6.45 -15.27
N SER A 176 -2.18 -6.43 -16.53
CA SER A 176 -2.26 -7.60 -17.40
C SER A 176 -1.04 -7.69 -18.32
N LYS A 177 -0.85 -8.83 -19.00
CA LYS A 177 0.28 -9.04 -19.93
C LYS A 177 0.41 -7.94 -21.00
N SER A 178 -0.69 -7.32 -21.44
CA SER A 178 -0.66 -6.25 -22.45
C SER A 178 0.01 -4.96 -21.95
N GLU A 179 0.22 -4.83 -20.65
CA GLU A 179 0.76 -3.61 -20.03
C GLU A 179 2.23 -3.76 -19.62
N PHE A 180 2.89 -4.89 -19.91
CA PHE A 180 4.27 -5.13 -19.44
C PHE A 180 5.34 -4.27 -20.14
N ASP A 181 5.01 -3.66 -21.27
CA ASP A 181 5.91 -2.70 -21.94
C ASP A 181 5.80 -1.28 -21.39
N HIS A 182 4.85 -1.02 -20.49
CA HIS A 182 4.74 0.25 -19.79
C HIS A 182 5.85 0.43 -18.77
N LYS A 183 6.05 1.68 -18.38
CA LYS A 183 7.14 2.11 -17.51
C LYS A 183 6.63 2.43 -16.11
N ILE A 184 7.43 2.08 -15.11
CA ILE A 184 7.21 2.53 -13.74
C ILE A 184 7.63 4.00 -13.65
N SER A 185 6.68 4.92 -13.59
CA SER A 185 6.91 6.38 -13.48
C SER A 185 5.66 7.11 -12.96
N LEU A 186 5.79 8.41 -12.65
CA LEU A 186 4.65 9.22 -12.18
C LEU A 186 3.65 9.55 -13.31
N GLU A 187 4.12 9.57 -14.55
CA GLU A 187 3.36 9.85 -15.77
C GLU A 187 2.75 8.61 -16.44
N ASP A 188 3.21 7.40 -16.11
CA ASP A 188 2.70 6.13 -16.61
C ASP A 188 2.21 5.25 -15.42
N ILE A 189 2.95 4.21 -15.04
CA ILE A 189 2.57 3.36 -13.90
C ILE A 189 3.15 3.87 -12.59
N ARG A 190 2.28 4.50 -11.78
CA ARG A 190 2.63 4.95 -10.42
C ARG A 190 2.85 3.77 -9.48
N CYS A 191 4.11 3.56 -9.07
CA CYS A 191 4.49 2.53 -8.10
C CYS A 191 4.90 3.12 -6.74
N GLY A 192 4.18 2.74 -5.68
CA GLY A 192 4.48 3.06 -4.28
C GLY A 192 5.57 2.19 -3.67
N GLY A 193 6.20 1.32 -4.45
CA GLY A 193 7.34 0.48 -4.04
C GLY A 193 7.02 -0.99 -3.82
N SER A 194 5.75 -1.42 -3.82
CA SER A 194 5.42 -2.85 -3.80
C SER A 194 5.19 -3.37 -5.22
N PHE A 195 5.75 -4.52 -5.55
CA PHE A 195 5.61 -5.19 -6.84
C PHE A 195 5.38 -6.70 -6.62
N MET A 196 4.15 -7.17 -6.81
CA MET A 196 3.76 -8.57 -6.59
C MET A 196 3.46 -9.25 -7.92
N ILE A 197 4.10 -10.39 -8.16
CA ILE A 197 3.98 -11.18 -9.39
C ILE A 197 3.11 -12.41 -9.12
N PHE A 198 2.09 -12.62 -9.92
CA PHE A 198 1.25 -13.81 -9.87
C PHE A 198 1.24 -14.50 -11.24
N ASN A 199 1.57 -15.78 -11.24
CA ASN A 199 1.63 -16.58 -12.46
C ASN A 199 0.25 -17.02 -12.97
N ALA A 200 0.19 -17.58 -14.17
CA ALA A 200 -1.07 -18.00 -14.80
C ALA A 200 -1.82 -19.11 -14.05
N ASN A 201 -1.16 -19.85 -13.14
CA ASN A 201 -1.78 -20.90 -12.34
C ASN A 201 -2.46 -20.36 -11.07
N ARG A 202 -2.29 -19.08 -10.73
CA ARG A 202 -2.92 -18.46 -9.56
C ARG A 202 -4.39 -18.11 -9.84
N ASP A 203 -5.25 -18.39 -8.87
CA ASP A 203 -6.65 -17.95 -8.92
C ASP A 203 -6.77 -16.47 -8.56
N ILE A 204 -7.10 -15.64 -9.55
CA ILE A 204 -7.31 -14.19 -9.39
C ILE A 204 -8.34 -13.89 -8.29
N LEU A 205 -9.39 -14.71 -8.15
CA LEU A 205 -10.41 -14.47 -7.11
C LEU A 205 -9.83 -14.62 -5.70
N SER A 206 -8.97 -15.61 -5.49
CA SER A 206 -8.30 -15.83 -4.20
C SER A 206 -7.40 -14.64 -3.84
N ILE A 207 -6.70 -14.05 -4.81
CA ILE A 207 -5.89 -12.83 -4.63
C ILE A 207 -6.79 -11.65 -4.22
N LEU A 208 -7.86 -11.41 -4.99
CA LEU A 208 -8.78 -10.30 -4.73
C LEU A 208 -9.52 -10.44 -3.39
N GLN A 209 -9.85 -11.68 -3.00
CA GLN A 209 -10.45 -11.97 -1.71
C GLN A 209 -9.50 -11.64 -0.56
N ASN A 210 -8.22 -11.97 -0.70
CA ASN A 210 -7.21 -11.59 0.28
C ASN A 210 -7.11 -10.06 0.44
N PHE A 211 -7.04 -9.31 -0.66
CA PHE A 211 -6.98 -7.84 -0.61
C PHE A 211 -8.25 -7.22 -0.03
N THR A 212 -9.42 -7.73 -0.42
CA THR A 212 -10.70 -7.21 0.11
C THR A 212 -10.84 -7.51 1.60
N ALA A 213 -10.41 -8.69 2.05
CA ALA A 213 -10.38 -9.05 3.47
C ALA A 213 -9.41 -8.14 4.26
N PHE A 214 -8.24 -7.84 3.69
CA PHE A 214 -7.28 -6.89 4.25
C PHE A 214 -7.92 -5.51 4.47
N PHE A 215 -8.56 -4.91 3.46
CA PHE A 215 -9.19 -3.59 3.61
C PHE A 215 -10.33 -3.56 4.62
N LYS A 216 -11.09 -4.66 4.72
CA LYS A 216 -12.12 -4.81 5.73
C LYS A 216 -11.51 -4.87 7.14
N HIS A 217 -10.42 -5.61 7.32
CA HIS A 217 -9.73 -5.75 8.60
C HIS A 217 -9.06 -4.44 9.06
N GLU A 218 -8.37 -3.77 8.14
CA GLU A 218 -7.59 -2.55 8.41
C GLU A 218 -8.43 -1.27 8.42
N SER A 219 -9.73 -1.35 8.19
CA SER A 219 -10.62 -0.19 8.27
C SER A 219 -10.72 0.31 9.72
N CYS A 220 -10.42 1.59 9.96
CA CYS A 220 -10.65 2.21 11.26
C CYS A 220 -12.13 2.32 11.66
N GLY A 221 -13.06 2.10 10.71
CA GLY A 221 -14.50 2.07 10.98
C GLY A 221 -15.21 3.43 11.10
N VAL A 222 -14.49 4.55 10.94
CA VAL A 222 -15.05 5.90 11.13
C VAL A 222 -16.04 6.30 10.05
N CYS A 223 -15.68 6.12 8.77
CA CYS A 223 -16.54 6.51 7.67
C CYS A 223 -17.44 5.34 7.25
N THR A 224 -18.76 5.58 7.25
CA THR A 224 -19.77 4.63 6.75
C THR A 224 -19.45 4.06 5.37
N PRO A 225 -19.08 4.85 4.34
CA PRO A 225 -18.77 4.28 3.02
C PRO A 225 -17.64 3.25 3.06
N CYS A 226 -16.56 3.49 3.80
CA CYS A 226 -15.47 2.52 3.93
C CYS A 226 -15.90 1.30 4.76
N ARG A 227 -16.47 1.51 5.96
CA ARG A 227 -16.85 0.44 6.89
C ARG A 227 -17.89 -0.50 6.29
N ALA A 228 -18.97 0.06 5.74
CA ALA A 228 -20.05 -0.72 5.14
C ALA A 228 -19.70 -1.18 3.72
N GLY A 229 -19.07 -0.31 2.92
CA GLY A 229 -18.70 -0.62 1.54
C GLY A 229 -17.76 -1.81 1.44
N ASN A 230 -16.70 -1.87 2.26
CA ASN A 230 -15.81 -3.04 2.28
C ASN A 230 -16.55 -4.35 2.61
N PHE A 231 -17.52 -4.31 3.52
CA PHE A 231 -18.33 -5.49 3.84
C PHE A 231 -19.24 -5.92 2.68
N ILE A 232 -19.85 -4.95 1.98
CA ILE A 232 -20.72 -5.22 0.83
C ILE A 232 -19.90 -5.78 -0.33
N VAL A 233 -18.77 -5.16 -0.65
CA VAL A 233 -17.86 -5.58 -1.73
C VAL A 233 -17.31 -6.99 -1.46
N GLU A 234 -16.88 -7.28 -0.22
CA GLU A 234 -16.43 -8.63 0.16
C GLU A 234 -17.54 -9.68 -0.08
N ARG A 235 -18.78 -9.38 0.30
CA ARG A 235 -19.91 -10.30 0.09
C ARG A 235 -20.19 -10.53 -1.39
N LYS A 236 -20.11 -9.49 -2.22
CA LYS A 236 -20.27 -9.62 -3.67
C LYS A 236 -19.14 -10.44 -4.29
N LEU A 237 -17.90 -10.20 -3.88
CA LEU A 237 -16.76 -10.99 -4.33
C LEU A 237 -16.89 -12.47 -3.92
N LYS A 238 -17.41 -12.75 -2.72
CA LYS A 238 -17.76 -14.13 -2.31
C LYS A 238 -18.85 -14.74 -3.18
N ARG A 239 -19.85 -13.98 -3.64
CA ARG A 239 -20.85 -14.47 -4.60
C ARG A 239 -20.20 -14.83 -5.94
N ILE A 240 -19.33 -13.97 -6.46
CA ILE A 240 -18.57 -14.21 -7.70
C ILE A 240 -17.74 -15.48 -7.57
N ALA A 241 -17.02 -15.65 -6.46
CA ALA A 241 -16.18 -16.82 -6.25
C ALA A 241 -16.95 -18.15 -6.14
N ASN A 242 -18.22 -18.10 -5.75
CA ASN A 242 -19.10 -19.25 -5.69
C ASN A 242 -19.89 -19.49 -7.00
N GLY A 243 -19.69 -18.66 -8.03
CA GLY A 243 -20.46 -18.72 -9.29
C GLY A 243 -21.91 -18.26 -9.17
N LEU A 244 -22.23 -17.51 -8.10
CA LEU A 244 -23.58 -17.03 -7.80
C LEU A 244 -23.78 -15.56 -8.20
N ALA A 245 -22.86 -14.97 -8.94
CA ALA A 245 -22.92 -13.57 -9.33
C ALA A 245 -23.75 -13.37 -10.60
N TYR A 246 -24.52 -12.29 -10.59
CA TYR A 246 -25.24 -11.79 -11.75
C TYR A 246 -24.43 -10.69 -12.44
N PRO A 247 -24.67 -10.37 -13.72
CA PRO A 247 -24.00 -9.25 -14.40
C PRO A 247 -24.08 -7.92 -13.62
N VAL A 248 -25.21 -7.66 -12.95
CA VAL A 248 -25.41 -6.46 -12.12
C VAL A 248 -24.46 -6.39 -10.92
N ASP A 249 -23.97 -7.53 -10.40
CA ASP A 249 -23.05 -7.53 -9.27
C ASP A 249 -21.72 -6.83 -9.60
N TYR A 250 -21.24 -6.92 -10.84
CA TYR A 250 -20.02 -6.23 -11.27
C TYR A 250 -20.21 -4.72 -11.36
N GLU A 251 -21.33 -4.28 -11.93
CA GLU A 251 -21.66 -2.87 -12.02
C GLU A 251 -21.84 -2.26 -10.62
N GLU A 252 -22.51 -2.97 -9.71
CA GLU A 252 -22.64 -2.53 -8.33
C GLU A 252 -21.29 -2.45 -7.60
N ILE A 253 -20.36 -3.39 -7.83
CA ILE A 253 -18.99 -3.30 -7.28
C ILE A 253 -18.31 -2.01 -7.74
N LYS A 254 -18.39 -1.69 -9.05
CA LYS A 254 -17.80 -0.46 -9.60
C LYS A 254 -18.48 0.80 -9.04
N GLN A 255 -19.79 0.79 -8.87
CA GLN A 255 -20.55 1.89 -8.27
C GLN A 255 -20.15 2.10 -6.80
N TRP A 256 -20.05 1.03 -6.01
CA TRP A 256 -19.53 1.09 -4.64
C TRP A 256 -18.12 1.65 -4.60
N GLY A 257 -17.27 1.26 -5.55
CA GLY A 257 -15.92 1.80 -5.66
C GLY A 257 -15.91 3.31 -5.88
N LYS A 258 -16.75 3.83 -6.79
CA LYS A 258 -16.89 5.29 -6.99
C LYS A 258 -17.39 6.00 -5.73
N ILE A 259 -18.39 5.45 -5.05
CA ILE A 259 -18.91 6.01 -3.80
C ILE A 259 -17.79 6.07 -2.74
N MET A 260 -17.08 4.97 -2.54
CA MET A 260 -16.00 4.87 -1.56
C MET A 260 -14.84 5.81 -1.90
N GLN A 261 -14.46 5.92 -3.17
CA GLN A 261 -13.44 6.84 -3.66
C GLN A 261 -13.79 8.30 -3.37
N MET A 262 -15.04 8.72 -3.59
CA MET A 262 -15.46 10.11 -3.42
C MET A 262 -15.74 10.50 -1.97
N THR A 263 -16.19 9.54 -1.14
CA THR A 263 -16.78 9.87 0.17
C THR A 263 -16.01 9.32 1.38
N SER A 264 -14.98 8.49 1.17
CA SER A 264 -14.11 8.03 2.24
C SER A 264 -13.12 9.12 2.68
N ARG A 265 -12.84 9.18 3.99
CA ARG A 265 -11.98 10.21 4.58
C ARG A 265 -10.50 10.09 4.21
N CYS A 266 -10.01 8.88 3.99
CA CYS A 266 -8.59 8.61 3.76
C CYS A 266 -8.34 7.65 2.60
N GLY A 267 -7.08 7.59 2.15
CA GLY A 267 -6.65 6.78 1.01
C GLY A 267 -7.03 5.29 1.10
N LEU A 268 -7.07 4.72 2.31
CA LEU A 268 -7.50 3.32 2.52
C LEU A 268 -8.90 3.10 1.95
N GLY A 269 -9.88 3.89 2.39
CA GLY A 269 -11.26 3.74 1.92
C GLY A 269 -11.40 4.15 0.46
N GLN A 270 -10.62 5.14 0.00
CA GLN A 270 -10.71 5.63 -1.37
C GLN A 270 -10.17 4.63 -2.41
N ALA A 271 -9.16 3.84 -2.03
CA ALA A 271 -8.49 2.90 -2.93
C ALA A 271 -8.91 1.43 -2.72
N ALA A 272 -9.69 1.11 -1.68
CA ALA A 272 -9.99 -0.27 -1.28
C ALA A 272 -10.58 -1.16 -2.40
N THR A 273 -11.34 -0.58 -3.33
CA THR A 273 -11.97 -1.30 -4.43
C THR A 273 -11.20 -1.20 -5.74
N GLN A 274 -10.13 -0.39 -5.80
CA GLN A 274 -9.47 -0.02 -7.06
C GLN A 274 -8.94 -1.24 -7.80
N THR A 275 -8.22 -2.10 -7.09
CA THR A 275 -7.67 -3.34 -7.64
C THR A 275 -8.76 -4.28 -8.15
N LEU A 276 -9.86 -4.44 -7.40
CA LEU A 276 -10.98 -5.28 -7.82
C LEU A 276 -11.66 -4.74 -9.08
N SER A 277 -11.95 -3.44 -9.13
CA SER A 277 -12.56 -2.82 -10.30
C SER A 277 -11.67 -2.97 -11.54
N MET A 278 -10.36 -2.72 -11.41
CA MET A 278 -9.41 -2.88 -12.51
C MET A 278 -9.30 -4.33 -12.96
N ALA A 279 -9.31 -5.29 -12.03
CA ALA A 279 -9.24 -6.71 -12.39
C ALA A 279 -10.47 -7.15 -13.21
N ILE A 280 -11.67 -6.68 -12.84
CA ILE A 280 -12.90 -6.92 -13.60
C ILE A 280 -12.76 -6.41 -15.04
N ASP A 281 -12.17 -5.23 -15.22
CA ASP A 281 -12.01 -4.61 -16.54
C ASP A 281 -10.90 -5.26 -17.38
N LYS A 282 -9.78 -5.63 -16.75
CA LYS A 282 -8.58 -6.13 -17.44
C LYS A 282 -8.58 -7.63 -17.71
N PHE A 283 -9.39 -8.40 -16.98
CA PHE A 283 -9.49 -9.86 -17.14
C PHE A 283 -10.92 -10.30 -17.48
N PRO A 284 -11.58 -9.74 -18.51
CA PRO A 284 -12.98 -9.97 -18.80
C PRO A 284 -13.29 -11.45 -19.09
N GLU A 285 -12.39 -12.16 -19.76
CA GLU A 285 -12.54 -13.59 -20.06
C GLU A 285 -12.59 -14.45 -18.78
N PHE A 286 -11.76 -14.11 -17.79
CA PHE A 286 -11.74 -14.80 -16.51
C PHE A 286 -13.04 -14.57 -15.73
N PHE A 287 -13.55 -13.33 -15.70
CA PHE A 287 -14.78 -13.00 -14.99
C PHE A 287 -16.03 -13.51 -15.72
N ALA A 288 -16.06 -13.51 -17.05
CA ALA A 288 -17.20 -14.00 -17.84
C ALA A 288 -17.58 -15.45 -17.52
N GLN A 289 -16.59 -16.30 -17.18
CA GLN A 289 -16.80 -17.69 -16.79
C GLN A 289 -17.44 -17.84 -15.39
N LYS A 290 -17.50 -16.78 -14.59
CA LYS A 290 -17.98 -16.80 -13.19
C LYS A 290 -19.40 -16.23 -13.03
N VAL A 291 -20.03 -15.84 -14.13
CA VAL A 291 -21.36 -15.25 -14.15
C VAL A 291 -22.41 -16.30 -14.43
N ASP A 292 -23.49 -16.28 -13.67
CA ASP A 292 -24.72 -16.95 -14.08
C ASP A 292 -25.48 -16.08 -15.09
N GLN A 293 -25.21 -16.30 -16.38
CA GLN A 293 -25.82 -15.53 -17.47
C GLN A 293 -27.33 -15.73 -17.57
N LYS A 294 -27.85 -16.88 -17.13
CA LYS A 294 -29.28 -17.22 -17.22
C LYS A 294 -30.04 -16.91 -15.93
N GLY A 295 -29.32 -16.70 -14.83
CA GLY A 295 -29.87 -16.45 -13.51
C GLY A 295 -30.62 -17.65 -12.91
N GLU A 296 -30.37 -18.85 -13.42
CA GLU A 296 -31.02 -20.11 -13.04
C GLU A 296 -30.39 -20.73 -11.77
N GLY A 297 -29.33 -20.12 -11.23
CA GLY A 297 -28.59 -20.59 -10.06
C GLY A 297 -27.80 -21.87 -10.29
N MET A 298 -27.53 -22.23 -11.56
CA MET A 298 -26.88 -23.51 -11.93
C MET A 298 -25.36 -23.46 -11.94
N ASN A 299 -24.73 -22.27 -11.91
CA ASN A 299 -23.28 -22.13 -11.74
C ASN A 299 -22.84 -22.30 -10.27
N LYS A 300 -23.25 -23.39 -9.62
CA LYS A 300 -22.82 -23.69 -8.23
C LYS A 300 -21.44 -24.32 -8.25
N LYS A 301 -20.40 -23.57 -7.87
CA LYS A 301 -19.11 -24.17 -7.52
C LYS A 301 -19.34 -25.08 -6.30
N PHE A 302 -18.83 -26.31 -6.35
CA PHE A 302 -18.85 -27.22 -5.20
C PHE A 302 -18.11 -26.55 -4.03
N ASN A 303 -18.81 -26.36 -2.91
CA ASN A 303 -18.26 -25.72 -1.71
C ASN A 303 -17.94 -26.81 -0.69
N ILE A 304 -16.66 -27.17 -0.60
CA ILE A 304 -16.19 -28.26 0.27
C ILE A 304 -16.38 -27.95 1.75
N GLU A 305 -16.17 -26.70 2.20
CA GLU A 305 -16.39 -26.30 3.59
C GLU A 305 -17.85 -26.50 4.01
N ARG A 306 -18.80 -26.13 3.14
CA ARG A 306 -20.22 -26.39 3.34
C ARG A 306 -20.55 -27.89 3.33
N ALA A 307 -19.88 -28.67 2.48
CA ALA A 307 -20.08 -30.12 2.45
C ALA A 307 -19.55 -30.81 3.72
N LEU A 308 -18.50 -30.26 4.34
CA LEU A 308 -17.87 -30.76 5.57
C LEU A 308 -18.50 -30.20 6.86
N GLN A 309 -19.31 -29.14 6.79
CA GLN A 309 -20.00 -28.56 7.96
C GLN A 309 -20.72 -29.58 8.87
N PRO A 310 -21.44 -30.60 8.34
CA PRO A 310 -22.05 -31.62 9.18
C PRO A 310 -21.04 -32.44 10.00
N TYR A 311 -19.84 -32.67 9.46
CA TYR A 311 -18.77 -33.39 10.15
C TYR A 311 -18.12 -32.52 11.24
N GLU A 312 -17.84 -31.24 10.96
CA GLU A 312 -17.30 -30.34 11.98
C GLU A 312 -18.28 -30.16 13.17
N ARG A 313 -19.59 -30.10 12.90
CA ARG A 313 -20.62 -30.11 13.96
C ARG A 313 -20.72 -31.42 14.74
N PHE A 314 -20.26 -32.53 14.17
CA PHE A 314 -20.22 -33.83 14.85
C PHE A 314 -18.97 -33.97 15.75
N LYS A 315 -17.93 -33.17 15.47
CA LYS A 315 -16.65 -33.19 16.19
C LYS A 315 -16.71 -32.40 17.50
N ASP A 316 -17.60 -31.40 17.59
CA ASP A 316 -17.93 -30.63 18.80
C ASP A 316 -18.95 -31.34 19.68
#